data_AF-A0A9E0GJK2-F1
#
_entry.id   AF-A0A9E0GJK2-F1
#
_cell.length_a   1.000
_cell.length_b   1.000
_cell.length_c   1.000
_cell.angle_alpha   90.00
_cell.angle_beta   90.00
_cell.angle_gamma   90.00
#
_symmetry.space_group_name_H-M   'P 1'
#
loop_
_entity.id
_entity.type
_entity.pdbx_description
1 polymer ?
#
loop_
_entity_poly.entity_id
_entity_poly.type
_entity_poly.pdbx_seq_one_letter_code
_entity_poly.pdbx_strand_id
1 'polypeptide(L)'
;MLLLIITAMLLGACGGSGTGSTWFNLPSVPVKIQADGSAKVFGFGLGPVLTADQVSQLQAANIQQLNIRVGHNGVHPYANGEDLPYLTWDDASFATVQEILPKVPNLANAGTISTGLTWARRIGLGAALNLPVGAGQTALDIPKWKGETTFTPETPAATTIGPFDVSGLAIDSSGSISLDGMPLSQLESALGMSFGVSVPTDLLSTLSAIGAQTISIATNPNGIGLGMNGKPLPGLAYDSASLGRTMALVEPFVSDPALVAQIKDLLPKLPGADVRIVAALNGPAAGKTALGKLPFTLNEQGQLGLYGFNLLTLLPPAMVGQLQEANLQQLDVKVMGVDQILLAANGVTLPTVALNDATVPAVSQLVGSLAGWQPTLISTIVDLLKDTGVSASLNLPVTAGAEAVAVGDPFADGIQAPNLGDFAPPVLHMNVAFDKSNKLKSVGPLTGQDLGVAVDLPASLTSMLTQVGANQVQAVNTPGQFALLLNQESAVALQYDVDSLVEVLRLLAPFMKGTLMEDPGINGLIQQQILPLVPGSDVNFNLMLNQ
;
A
#
# COMPACT_ATOMS: atom_id res chain seq x y z
N MET A 1 8.65 2.10 -34.74
CA MET A 1 7.82 0.92 -35.09
C MET A 1 8.01 -0.22 -34.09
N LEU A 2 9.21 -0.58 -33.61
CA LEU A 2 9.35 -1.44 -32.41
C LEU A 2 8.77 -0.80 -31.16
N LEU A 3 9.02 0.50 -30.92
CA LEU A 3 8.30 1.25 -29.89
C LEU A 3 6.80 1.28 -30.17
N LEU A 4 6.36 1.16 -31.43
CA LEU A 4 4.94 1.11 -31.82
C LEU A 4 4.34 -0.30 -31.73
N ILE A 5 5.17 -1.35 -31.75
CA ILE A 5 4.82 -2.75 -31.48
C ILE A 5 4.83 -2.99 -29.97
N ILE A 6 5.76 -2.39 -29.23
CA ILE A 6 5.79 -2.30 -27.77
C ILE A 6 4.64 -1.41 -27.29
N THR A 7 4.35 -0.29 -27.95
CA THR A 7 3.18 0.58 -27.65
C THR A 7 1.87 -0.07 -28.12
N ALA A 8 1.84 -0.87 -29.18
CA ALA A 8 0.67 -1.71 -29.52
C ALA A 8 0.50 -2.91 -28.57
N MET A 9 1.60 -3.43 -28.01
CA MET A 9 1.57 -4.37 -26.88
C MET A 9 1.13 -3.69 -25.58
N LEU A 10 1.44 -2.41 -25.37
CA LEU A 10 1.02 -1.60 -24.21
C LEU A 10 -0.42 -1.05 -24.35
N LEU A 11 -0.96 -0.95 -25.57
CA LEU A 11 -2.32 -0.42 -25.84
C LEU A 11 -3.33 -1.50 -26.25
N GLY A 12 -2.97 -2.79 -26.20
CA GLY A 12 -3.81 -3.87 -26.72
C GLY A 12 -3.70 -5.23 -26.02
N ALA A 13 -3.25 -5.27 -24.75
CA ALA A 13 -3.01 -6.51 -24.02
C ALA A 13 -3.46 -6.47 -22.53
N CYS A 14 -3.66 -7.63 -21.87
CA CYS A 14 -4.23 -7.94 -20.51
C CYS A 14 -5.70 -8.58 -20.30
N GLY A 15 -5.89 -9.84 -19.81
CA GLY A 15 -7.02 -10.77 -20.20
C GLY A 15 -7.11 -12.26 -19.77
N GLY A 16 -7.43 -13.25 -20.64
CA GLY A 16 -7.97 -14.60 -20.22
C GLY A 16 -7.42 -15.88 -20.90
N SER A 17 -7.50 -17.03 -20.20
CA SER A 17 -7.01 -18.36 -20.62
C SER A 17 -8.06 -19.17 -21.40
N GLY A 18 -7.89 -19.28 -22.72
CA GLY A 18 -8.67 -20.18 -23.57
C GLY A 18 -8.17 -21.64 -23.51
N THR A 19 -9.09 -22.62 -23.56
CA THR A 19 -8.78 -24.06 -23.65
C THR A 19 -8.84 -24.59 -25.09
N GLY A 20 -8.53 -23.77 -26.09
CA GLY A 20 -8.59 -24.15 -27.50
C GLY A 20 -7.22 -24.27 -28.15
N SER A 21 -7.19 -24.79 -29.38
CA SER A 21 -5.97 -24.92 -30.17
C SER A 21 -6.16 -24.38 -31.58
N THR A 22 -5.11 -23.78 -32.11
CA THR A 22 -5.05 -23.38 -33.52
C THR A 22 -5.08 -24.61 -34.42
N TRP A 23 -5.83 -24.55 -35.52
CA TRP A 23 -6.07 -25.70 -36.41
C TRP A 23 -4.83 -26.07 -37.23
N PHE A 24 -4.12 -25.05 -37.68
CA PHE A 24 -2.85 -25.17 -38.39
C PHE A 24 -1.81 -24.34 -37.65
N ASN A 25 -0.53 -24.68 -37.78
CA ASN A 25 0.53 -23.94 -37.11
C ASN A 25 1.59 -23.65 -38.17
N LEU A 26 1.44 -22.52 -38.86
CA LEU A 26 2.36 -22.18 -39.94
C LEU A 26 3.74 -21.80 -39.39
N PRO A 27 4.83 -22.16 -40.11
CA PRO A 27 6.16 -21.64 -39.79
C PRO A 27 6.16 -20.11 -39.83
N SER A 28 6.90 -19.48 -38.90
CA SER A 28 7.07 -18.03 -38.93
C SER A 28 7.75 -17.61 -40.21
N VAL A 29 7.29 -16.50 -40.79
CA VAL A 29 7.96 -15.86 -41.91
C VAL A 29 9.28 -15.28 -41.42
N PRO A 30 10.44 -15.69 -41.98
CA PRO A 30 11.73 -15.15 -41.57
C PRO A 30 11.88 -13.72 -42.12
N VAL A 31 12.08 -12.78 -41.20
CA VAL A 31 12.40 -11.37 -41.47
C VAL A 31 13.86 -11.16 -41.09
N LYS A 32 14.73 -10.84 -42.04
CA LYS A 32 16.13 -10.54 -41.75
C LYS A 32 16.28 -9.06 -41.43
N ILE A 33 16.75 -8.76 -40.23
CA ILE A 33 17.07 -7.40 -39.79
C ILE A 33 18.54 -7.10 -40.08
N GLN A 34 18.80 -5.90 -40.58
CA GLN A 34 20.14 -5.38 -40.83
C GLN A 34 20.61 -4.50 -39.66
N ALA A 35 21.90 -4.19 -39.59
CA ALA A 35 22.48 -3.41 -38.49
C ALA A 35 21.88 -1.99 -38.37
N ASP A 36 21.40 -1.43 -39.48
CA ASP A 36 20.70 -0.14 -39.52
C ASP A 36 19.21 -0.23 -39.13
N GLY A 37 18.72 -1.43 -38.79
CA GLY A 37 17.32 -1.69 -38.44
C GLY A 37 16.38 -1.93 -39.62
N SER A 38 16.89 -1.94 -40.86
CA SER A 38 16.09 -2.26 -42.03
C SER A 38 15.81 -3.75 -42.18
N ALA A 39 14.60 -4.09 -42.63
CA ALA A 39 14.13 -5.47 -42.78
C ALA A 39 14.12 -5.96 -44.23
N LYS A 40 14.39 -7.25 -44.40
CA LYS A 40 14.23 -7.99 -45.66
C LYS A 40 13.40 -9.25 -45.44
N VAL A 41 12.43 -9.50 -46.30
CA VAL A 41 11.63 -10.73 -46.32
C VAL A 41 11.72 -11.35 -47.70
N PHE A 42 12.18 -12.60 -47.78
CA PHE A 42 12.43 -13.29 -49.07
C PHE A 42 13.25 -12.48 -50.09
N GLY A 43 14.17 -11.65 -49.62
CA GLY A 43 15.00 -10.77 -50.45
C GLY A 43 14.39 -9.40 -50.77
N PHE A 44 13.10 -9.19 -50.50
CA PHE A 44 12.43 -7.89 -50.67
C PHE A 44 12.68 -6.99 -49.45
N GLY A 45 13.13 -5.77 -49.69
CA GLY A 45 13.32 -4.76 -48.65
C GLY A 45 11.99 -4.19 -48.16
N LEU A 46 11.79 -4.14 -46.85
CA LEU A 46 10.61 -3.55 -46.21
C LEU A 46 10.89 -2.15 -45.63
N GLY A 47 12.14 -1.67 -45.72
CA GLY A 47 12.58 -0.43 -45.08
C GLY A 47 12.89 -0.61 -43.58
N PRO A 48 13.09 0.49 -42.84
CA PRO A 48 13.41 0.47 -41.42
C PRO A 48 12.20 -0.01 -40.59
N VAL A 49 12.37 -1.10 -39.84
CA VAL A 49 11.36 -1.60 -38.89
C VAL A 49 11.84 -1.45 -37.44
N LEU A 50 13.15 -1.47 -37.22
CA LEU A 50 13.83 -1.12 -35.97
C LEU A 50 14.71 0.11 -36.18
N THR A 51 15.11 0.78 -35.11
CA THR A 51 16.24 1.73 -35.14
C THR A 51 17.57 0.99 -34.94
N ALA A 52 18.68 1.60 -35.34
CA ALA A 52 20.02 1.06 -35.08
C ALA A 52 20.29 0.88 -33.57
N ASP A 53 19.79 1.81 -32.74
CA ASP A 53 19.87 1.71 -31.28
C ASP A 53 19.12 0.49 -30.76
N GLN A 54 17.89 0.23 -31.26
CA GLN A 54 17.11 -0.96 -30.89
C GLN A 54 17.81 -2.26 -31.29
N VAL A 55 18.44 -2.30 -32.48
CA VAL A 55 19.26 -3.45 -32.88
C VAL A 55 20.40 -3.63 -31.89
N SER A 56 21.09 -2.56 -31.52
CA SER A 56 22.20 -2.60 -30.56
C SER A 56 21.77 -3.03 -29.16
N GLN A 57 20.60 -2.57 -28.68
CA GLN A 57 20.02 -2.99 -27.40
C GLN A 57 19.66 -4.48 -27.39
N LEU A 58 19.06 -4.98 -28.48
CA LEU A 58 18.77 -6.41 -28.64
C LEU A 58 20.06 -7.24 -28.69
N GLN A 59 21.09 -6.75 -29.38
CA GLN A 59 22.41 -7.39 -29.37
C GLN A 59 23.04 -7.37 -27.97
N ALA A 60 22.94 -6.28 -27.23
CA ALA A 60 23.44 -6.20 -25.85
C ALA A 60 22.73 -7.22 -24.92
N ALA A 61 21.44 -7.47 -25.16
CA ALA A 61 20.66 -8.54 -24.53
C ALA A 61 20.98 -9.97 -25.07
N ASN A 62 21.94 -10.11 -25.99
CA ASN A 62 22.26 -11.36 -26.71
C ASN A 62 21.05 -11.96 -27.45
N ILE A 63 20.16 -11.12 -27.96
CA ILE A 63 19.00 -11.53 -28.76
C ILE A 63 19.36 -11.57 -30.23
N GLN A 64 19.24 -12.76 -30.81
CA GLN A 64 19.51 -13.04 -32.22
C GLN A 64 18.24 -13.36 -32.99
N GLN A 65 17.15 -13.72 -32.29
CA GLN A 65 15.82 -13.83 -32.89
C GLN A 65 14.75 -13.33 -31.93
N LEU A 66 13.87 -12.46 -32.43
CA LEU A 66 12.56 -12.19 -31.84
C LEU A 66 11.50 -12.81 -32.73
N ASN A 67 10.62 -13.63 -32.18
CA ASN A 67 9.55 -14.25 -32.92
C ASN A 67 8.21 -13.88 -32.28
N ILE A 68 7.28 -13.33 -33.06
CA ILE A 68 5.92 -13.01 -32.60
C ILE A 68 4.98 -13.96 -33.31
N ARG A 69 4.13 -14.65 -32.56
CA ARG A 69 3.14 -15.59 -33.10
C ARG A 69 1.75 -15.27 -32.60
N VAL A 70 0.79 -15.22 -33.50
CA VAL A 70 -0.62 -15.02 -33.20
C VAL A 70 -1.33 -16.35 -33.39
N GLY A 71 -2.14 -16.75 -32.43
CA GLY A 71 -2.87 -18.00 -32.46
C GLY A 71 -4.10 -18.01 -31.55
N HIS A 72 -4.60 -19.21 -31.24
CA HIS A 72 -5.91 -19.39 -30.62
C HIS A 72 -5.97 -18.74 -29.25
N ASN A 73 -4.91 -18.92 -28.47
CA ASN A 73 -4.83 -18.48 -27.09
C ASN A 73 -4.18 -17.11 -26.93
N GLY A 74 -3.65 -16.49 -27.99
CA GLY A 74 -3.01 -15.20 -27.82
C GLY A 74 -2.04 -14.73 -28.90
N VAL A 75 -1.28 -13.69 -28.55
CA VAL A 75 -0.06 -13.25 -29.23
C VAL A 75 1.15 -13.57 -28.35
N HIS A 76 1.94 -14.52 -28.79
CA HIS A 76 3.09 -15.10 -28.09
C HIS A 76 4.40 -14.52 -28.65
N PRO A 77 5.10 -13.66 -27.88
CA PRO A 77 6.46 -13.29 -28.17
C PRO A 77 7.46 -14.34 -27.65
N TYR A 78 8.50 -14.56 -28.44
CA TYR A 78 9.62 -15.44 -28.11
C TYR A 78 10.92 -14.68 -28.34
N ALA A 79 11.89 -14.88 -27.45
CA ALA A 79 13.26 -14.41 -27.60
C ALA A 79 14.19 -15.62 -27.66
N ASN A 80 14.98 -15.74 -28.74
CA ASN A 80 15.87 -16.88 -28.98
C ASN A 80 15.20 -18.26 -28.82
N GLY A 81 13.91 -18.36 -29.14
CA GLY A 81 13.13 -19.59 -29.04
C GLY A 81 12.50 -19.85 -27.66
N GLU A 82 12.73 -18.99 -26.67
CA GLU A 82 12.15 -19.08 -25.34
C GLU A 82 10.93 -18.16 -25.18
N ASP A 83 9.96 -18.59 -24.37
CA ASP A 83 8.70 -17.88 -24.13
C ASP A 83 8.88 -16.61 -23.30
N LEU A 84 8.29 -15.51 -23.75
CA LEU A 84 8.11 -14.31 -22.95
C LEU A 84 6.64 -14.20 -22.48
N PRO A 85 6.35 -13.35 -21.48
CA PRO A 85 4.98 -13.00 -21.14
C PRO A 85 4.19 -12.61 -22.38
N TYR A 86 2.99 -13.15 -22.51
CA TYR A 86 2.25 -13.11 -23.76
C TYR A 86 0.85 -12.56 -23.62
N LEU A 87 0.32 -12.06 -24.73
CA LEU A 87 -1.03 -11.55 -24.80
C LEU A 87 -2.03 -12.69 -24.87
N THR A 88 -2.70 -13.07 -23.78
CA THR A 88 -3.66 -14.19 -23.76
C THR A 88 -5.11 -13.80 -24.10
N TRP A 89 -5.86 -14.53 -24.91
CA TRP A 89 -7.30 -14.27 -25.06
C TRP A 89 -8.10 -15.56 -25.02
N ASP A 90 -9.34 -15.41 -24.62
CA ASP A 90 -10.41 -16.39 -24.74
C ASP A 90 -11.49 -15.88 -25.72
N ASP A 91 -12.57 -16.62 -25.90
CA ASP A 91 -13.65 -16.23 -26.81
C ASP A 91 -14.33 -14.92 -26.39
N ALA A 92 -14.50 -14.69 -25.09
CA ALA A 92 -15.20 -13.51 -24.57
C ALA A 92 -14.36 -12.23 -24.74
N SER A 93 -13.09 -12.29 -24.36
CA SER A 93 -12.14 -11.19 -24.55
C SER A 93 -11.86 -10.92 -26.02
N PHE A 94 -11.75 -11.96 -26.85
CA PHE A 94 -11.61 -11.80 -28.30
C PHE A 94 -12.83 -11.14 -28.94
N ALA A 95 -14.05 -11.53 -28.55
CA ALA A 95 -15.27 -10.88 -29.01
C ALA A 95 -15.28 -9.39 -28.65
N THR A 96 -14.81 -9.03 -27.46
CA THR A 96 -14.69 -7.63 -27.03
C THR A 96 -13.69 -6.86 -27.91
N VAL A 97 -12.56 -7.46 -28.30
CA VAL A 97 -11.63 -6.84 -29.28
C VAL A 97 -12.31 -6.57 -30.61
N GLN A 98 -13.07 -7.54 -31.12
CA GLN A 98 -13.79 -7.38 -32.39
C GLN A 98 -14.83 -6.25 -32.32
N GLU A 99 -15.43 -6.01 -31.15
CA GLU A 99 -16.34 -4.90 -30.90
C GLU A 99 -15.62 -3.55 -30.83
N ILE A 100 -14.41 -3.52 -30.26
CA ILE A 100 -13.63 -2.29 -30.04
C ILE A 100 -12.90 -1.84 -31.29
N LEU A 101 -12.25 -2.76 -32.01
CA LEU A 101 -11.37 -2.45 -33.16
C LEU A 101 -11.99 -1.46 -34.16
N PRO A 102 -13.25 -1.59 -34.59
CA PRO A 102 -13.87 -0.65 -35.53
C PRO A 102 -14.07 0.77 -34.96
N LYS A 103 -14.07 0.92 -33.64
CA LYS A 103 -14.27 2.19 -32.92
C LYS A 103 -12.96 2.91 -32.60
N VAL A 104 -11.81 2.25 -32.79
CA VAL A 104 -10.50 2.84 -32.51
C VAL A 104 -10.22 3.98 -33.51
N PRO A 105 -10.03 5.23 -33.05
CA PRO A 105 -9.75 6.34 -33.94
C PRO A 105 -8.41 6.13 -34.65
N ASN A 106 -8.33 6.58 -35.91
CA ASN A 106 -7.13 6.50 -36.76
C ASN A 106 -6.65 5.07 -37.10
N LEU A 107 -7.41 4.02 -36.76
CA LEU A 107 -7.07 2.66 -37.17
C LEU A 107 -7.53 2.41 -38.61
N ALA A 108 -6.64 2.69 -39.56
CA ALA A 108 -6.88 2.37 -40.97
C ALA A 108 -7.14 0.87 -41.15
N ASN A 109 -8.12 0.53 -41.99
CA ASN A 109 -8.49 -0.85 -42.30
C ASN A 109 -8.95 -1.70 -41.10
N ALA A 110 -9.52 -1.09 -40.05
CA ALA A 110 -9.99 -1.80 -38.86
C ALA A 110 -10.87 -3.04 -39.16
N GLY A 111 -11.76 -2.95 -40.16
CA GLY A 111 -12.58 -4.10 -40.60
C GLY A 111 -11.76 -5.25 -41.20
N THR A 112 -10.76 -4.93 -42.02
CA THR A 112 -9.82 -5.92 -42.57
C THR A 112 -8.96 -6.54 -41.48
N ILE A 113 -8.50 -5.73 -40.52
CA ILE A 113 -7.72 -6.19 -39.36
C ILE A 113 -8.55 -7.17 -38.51
N SER A 114 -9.80 -6.83 -38.19
CA SER A 114 -10.70 -7.70 -37.43
C SER A 114 -10.93 -9.05 -38.13
N THR A 115 -11.13 -9.03 -39.44
CA THR A 115 -11.26 -10.24 -40.26
C THR A 115 -9.97 -11.05 -40.28
N GLY A 116 -8.83 -10.39 -40.48
CA GLY A 116 -7.51 -11.00 -40.48
C GLY A 116 -7.14 -11.63 -39.15
N LEU A 117 -7.50 -10.99 -38.04
CA LEU A 117 -7.26 -11.49 -36.68
C LEU A 117 -8.04 -12.78 -36.41
N THR A 118 -9.28 -12.87 -36.90
CA THR A 118 -10.09 -14.09 -36.82
C THR A 118 -9.40 -15.27 -37.50
N TRP A 119 -8.79 -15.03 -38.67
CA TRP A 119 -8.02 -16.04 -39.38
C TRP A 119 -6.68 -16.34 -38.70
N ALA A 120 -5.97 -15.33 -38.22
CA ALA A 120 -4.72 -15.50 -37.48
C ALA A 120 -4.92 -16.38 -36.24
N ARG A 121 -6.03 -16.19 -35.51
CA ARG A 121 -6.43 -17.02 -34.36
C ARG A 121 -6.72 -18.48 -34.75
N ARG A 122 -7.15 -18.75 -35.99
CA ARG A 122 -7.48 -20.10 -36.47
C ARG A 122 -6.32 -20.85 -37.12
N ILE A 123 -5.42 -20.13 -37.80
CA ILE A 123 -4.36 -20.70 -38.66
C ILE A 123 -2.97 -20.60 -38.06
N GLY A 124 -2.74 -19.73 -37.06
CA GLY A 124 -1.44 -19.62 -36.40
C GLY A 124 -0.42 -18.97 -37.31
N LEU A 125 -0.24 -17.66 -37.17
CA LEU A 125 0.69 -16.90 -38.01
C LEU A 125 1.86 -16.41 -37.17
N GLY A 126 3.05 -16.34 -37.76
CA GLY A 126 4.23 -15.86 -37.06
C GLY A 126 5.18 -15.07 -37.94
N ALA A 127 5.95 -14.19 -37.31
CA ALA A 127 7.06 -13.48 -37.93
C ALA A 127 8.30 -13.60 -37.03
N ALA A 128 9.40 -14.10 -37.59
CA ALA A 128 10.66 -14.27 -36.90
C ALA A 128 11.67 -13.23 -37.38
N LEU A 129 11.90 -12.20 -36.58
CA LEU A 129 12.90 -11.16 -36.78
C LEU A 129 14.27 -11.72 -36.40
N ASN A 130 15.08 -12.04 -37.40
CA ASN A 130 16.43 -12.54 -37.24
C ASN A 130 17.39 -11.34 -37.24
N LEU A 131 18.05 -11.12 -36.11
CA LEU A 131 18.98 -10.03 -35.89
C LEU A 131 20.40 -10.42 -36.32
N PRO A 132 21.23 -9.44 -36.68
CA PRO A 132 22.66 -9.69 -36.84
C PRO A 132 23.27 -10.08 -35.50
N VAL A 133 24.21 -11.03 -35.50
CA VAL A 133 24.94 -11.43 -34.30
C VAL A 133 25.75 -10.24 -33.77
N GLY A 134 25.67 -9.97 -32.47
CA GLY A 134 26.42 -8.90 -31.83
C GLY A 134 27.93 -9.13 -31.85
N ALA A 135 28.71 -8.06 -31.70
CA ALA A 135 30.16 -8.16 -31.65
C ALA A 135 30.60 -9.04 -30.45
N GLY A 136 31.46 -10.03 -30.71
CA GLY A 136 31.94 -10.96 -29.67
C GLY A 136 30.94 -12.06 -29.26
N GLN A 137 29.74 -12.10 -29.85
CA GLN A 137 28.76 -13.16 -29.61
C GLN A 137 28.89 -14.27 -30.64
N THR A 138 28.59 -15.50 -30.23
CA THR A 138 28.49 -16.65 -31.13
C THR A 138 27.05 -16.80 -31.61
N ALA A 139 26.87 -17.26 -32.85
CA ALA A 139 25.54 -17.60 -33.36
C ALA A 139 24.88 -18.64 -32.45
N LEU A 140 23.64 -18.38 -32.02
CA LEU A 140 22.86 -19.29 -31.17
C LEU A 140 22.19 -20.36 -32.02
N ASP A 141 22.12 -21.60 -31.50
CA ASP A 141 21.26 -22.65 -32.04
C ASP A 141 19.84 -22.45 -31.50
N ILE A 142 19.03 -21.70 -32.26
CA ILE A 142 17.69 -21.31 -31.84
C ILE A 142 16.70 -22.41 -32.23
N PRO A 143 16.01 -23.06 -31.28
CA PRO A 143 15.11 -24.15 -31.58
C PRO A 143 13.95 -23.66 -32.44
N LYS A 144 13.52 -24.52 -33.37
CA LYS A 144 12.28 -24.29 -34.12
C LYS A 144 11.10 -24.33 -33.16
N TRP A 145 10.18 -23.39 -33.33
CA TRP A 145 8.93 -23.37 -32.59
C TRP A 145 8.12 -24.65 -32.79
N LYS A 146 7.53 -25.16 -31.70
CA LYS A 146 6.85 -26.46 -31.67
C LYS A 146 5.32 -26.38 -31.50
N GLY A 147 4.77 -25.19 -31.36
CA GLY A 147 3.34 -24.97 -31.09
C GLY A 147 3.13 -23.93 -30.00
N GLU A 148 1.89 -23.51 -29.82
CA GLU A 148 1.54 -22.55 -28.77
C GLU A 148 1.93 -23.11 -27.40
N THR A 149 2.70 -22.30 -26.70
CA THR A 149 3.12 -22.50 -25.33
C THR A 149 2.13 -21.75 -24.44
N THR A 150 1.56 -22.47 -23.48
CA THR A 150 0.80 -21.85 -22.40
C THR A 150 1.73 -21.64 -21.22
N PHE A 151 1.43 -20.64 -20.38
CA PHE A 151 2.12 -20.50 -19.10
C PHE A 151 1.97 -21.79 -18.29
N THR A 152 2.94 -22.05 -17.42
CA THR A 152 2.80 -23.10 -16.40
C THR A 152 1.95 -22.54 -15.26
N PRO A 153 0.78 -23.12 -14.92
CA PRO A 153 -0.01 -22.65 -13.80
C PRO A 153 0.79 -22.69 -12.50
N GLU A 154 0.78 -21.58 -11.76
CA GLU A 154 1.49 -21.41 -10.50
C GLU A 154 0.46 -21.10 -9.41
N THR A 155 0.73 -21.55 -8.19
CA THR A 155 -0.05 -21.18 -7.02
C THR A 155 0.92 -20.67 -5.95
N PRO A 156 0.97 -19.35 -5.73
CA PRO A 156 1.83 -18.74 -4.74
C PRO A 156 1.51 -19.28 -3.34
N ALA A 157 2.54 -19.43 -2.51
CA ALA A 157 2.35 -19.86 -1.12
C ALA A 157 1.71 -18.77 -0.24
N ALA A 158 1.87 -17.50 -0.62
CA ALA A 158 1.34 -16.33 0.09
C ALA A 158 1.14 -15.15 -0.87
N THR A 159 0.27 -14.23 -0.48
CA THR A 159 0.10 -12.93 -1.15
C THR A 159 1.34 -12.08 -0.96
N THR A 160 1.90 -11.56 -2.04
CA THR A 160 3.11 -10.71 -2.05
C THR A 160 2.78 -9.22 -2.14
N ILE A 161 1.65 -8.87 -2.78
CA ILE A 161 1.13 -7.53 -2.97
C ILE A 161 -0.39 -7.60 -2.79
N GLY A 162 -0.98 -6.77 -1.93
CA GLY A 162 -2.42 -6.83 -1.63
C GLY A 162 -2.76 -7.77 -0.47
N PRO A 163 -4.04 -8.12 -0.25
CA PRO A 163 -5.17 -7.92 -1.17
C PRO A 163 -5.63 -6.45 -1.29
N PHE A 164 -5.89 -6.01 -2.51
CA PHE A 164 -6.47 -4.69 -2.79
C PHE A 164 -7.68 -4.81 -3.71
N ASP A 165 -8.78 -4.15 -3.35
CA ASP A 165 -9.87 -3.85 -4.27
C ASP A 165 -10.07 -2.33 -4.33
N VAL A 166 -9.48 -1.71 -5.34
CA VAL A 166 -9.54 -0.27 -5.57
C VAL A 166 -10.62 0.04 -6.59
N SER A 167 -11.88 -0.05 -6.16
CA SER A 167 -13.05 0.29 -6.98
C SER A 167 -13.53 1.74 -6.81
N GLY A 168 -12.95 2.49 -5.86
CA GLY A 168 -13.22 3.90 -5.59
C GLY A 168 -12.60 4.89 -6.58
N LEU A 169 -11.86 4.42 -7.60
CA LEU A 169 -11.15 5.31 -8.52
C LEU A 169 -12.10 5.92 -9.55
N ALA A 170 -11.99 7.24 -9.72
CA ALA A 170 -12.64 7.98 -10.79
C ALA A 170 -11.65 8.91 -11.48
N ILE A 171 -11.72 8.95 -12.81
CA ILE A 171 -10.86 9.76 -13.68
C ILE A 171 -11.75 10.71 -14.45
N ASP A 172 -11.52 12.01 -14.30
CA ASP A 172 -12.30 13.03 -14.98
C ASP A 172 -11.82 13.29 -16.41
N SER A 173 -12.50 14.20 -17.13
CA SER A 173 -12.20 14.53 -18.51
C SER A 173 -10.88 15.28 -18.70
N SER A 174 -10.29 15.80 -17.62
CA SER A 174 -8.98 16.44 -17.61
C SER A 174 -7.84 15.46 -17.37
N GLY A 175 -8.14 14.20 -17.03
CA GLY A 175 -7.13 13.21 -16.61
C GLY A 175 -6.80 13.26 -15.12
N SER A 176 -7.55 14.06 -14.35
CA SER A 176 -7.40 14.12 -12.90
C SER A 176 -8.02 12.88 -12.27
N ILE A 177 -7.30 12.30 -11.31
CA ILE A 177 -7.69 11.08 -10.60
C ILE A 177 -8.25 11.47 -9.24
N SER A 178 -9.29 10.75 -8.81
CA SER A 178 -9.82 10.80 -7.45
C SER A 178 -10.04 9.38 -6.93
N LEU A 179 -9.90 9.21 -5.62
CA LEU A 179 -10.09 7.95 -4.90
C LEU A 179 -11.19 8.16 -3.84
N ASP A 180 -12.29 7.41 -3.95
CA ASP A 180 -13.47 7.51 -3.08
C ASP A 180 -14.01 8.95 -2.96
N GLY A 181 -13.87 9.73 -4.04
CA GLY A 181 -14.29 11.14 -4.11
C GLY A 181 -13.24 12.15 -3.66
N MET A 182 -12.11 11.72 -3.10
CA MET A 182 -10.99 12.60 -2.76
C MET A 182 -10.06 12.80 -3.96
N PRO A 183 -9.78 14.03 -4.40
CA PRO A 183 -8.80 14.29 -5.45
C PRO A 183 -7.43 13.74 -5.08
N LEU A 184 -6.73 13.11 -6.04
CA LEU A 184 -5.40 12.54 -5.80
C LEU A 184 -4.40 13.60 -5.34
N SER A 185 -4.51 14.84 -5.84
CA SER A 185 -3.67 15.96 -5.39
C SER A 185 -3.86 16.33 -3.92
N GLN A 186 -5.07 16.13 -3.38
CA GLN A 186 -5.34 16.29 -1.96
C GLN A 186 -4.68 15.16 -1.17
N LEU A 187 -4.75 13.91 -1.66
CA LEU A 187 -4.07 12.77 -1.06
C LEU A 187 -2.53 12.91 -1.11
N GLU A 188 -1.99 13.42 -2.22
CA GLU A 188 -0.56 13.72 -2.37
C GLU A 188 -0.10 14.79 -1.38
N SER A 189 -0.86 15.89 -1.28
CA SER A 189 -0.61 16.98 -0.33
C SER A 189 -0.68 16.46 1.11
N ALA A 190 -1.63 15.59 1.38
CA ALA A 190 -1.82 14.98 2.68
C ALA A 190 -0.65 14.09 3.07
N LEU A 191 -0.24 13.17 2.18
CA LEU A 191 0.82 12.21 2.43
C LEU A 191 2.23 12.81 2.25
N GLY A 192 2.32 14.05 1.79
CA GLY A 192 3.59 14.71 1.46
C GLY A 192 4.36 13.99 0.34
N MET A 193 3.65 13.25 -0.51
CA MET A 193 4.25 12.46 -1.59
C MET A 193 3.52 12.74 -2.89
N SER A 194 4.25 12.82 -4.00
CA SER A 194 3.62 12.83 -5.32
C SER A 194 3.59 11.42 -5.87
N PHE A 195 2.42 11.00 -6.33
CA PHE A 195 2.26 9.77 -7.11
C PHE A 195 2.63 10.01 -8.57
N GLY A 196 2.55 11.26 -9.06
CA GLY A 196 2.94 11.62 -10.42
C GLY A 196 2.10 10.94 -11.50
N VAL A 197 0.90 10.47 -11.14
CA VAL A 197 0.02 9.74 -12.04
C VAL A 197 -1.06 10.67 -12.57
N SER A 198 -1.07 10.87 -13.88
CA SER A 198 -2.19 11.48 -14.60
C SER A 198 -2.49 10.66 -15.84
N VAL A 199 -3.75 10.65 -16.28
CA VAL A 199 -4.12 9.98 -17.52
C VAL A 199 -4.05 10.98 -18.67
N PRO A 200 -3.27 10.72 -19.73
CA PRO A 200 -3.20 11.61 -20.88
C PRO A 200 -4.58 11.82 -21.52
N THR A 201 -4.90 13.08 -21.86
CA THR A 201 -6.19 13.44 -22.47
C THR A 201 -6.45 12.71 -23.79
N ASP A 202 -5.40 12.42 -24.56
CA ASP A 202 -5.49 11.67 -25.81
C ASP A 202 -5.92 10.21 -25.56
N LEU A 203 -5.44 9.60 -24.47
CA LEU A 203 -5.88 8.27 -24.05
C LEU A 203 -7.33 8.30 -23.60
N LEU A 204 -7.75 9.28 -22.80
CA LEU A 204 -9.15 9.45 -22.40
C LEU A 204 -10.07 9.65 -23.60
N SER A 205 -9.65 10.42 -24.60
CA SER A 205 -10.41 10.62 -25.83
C SER A 205 -10.57 9.31 -26.61
N THR A 206 -9.52 8.48 -26.64
CA THR A 206 -9.54 7.16 -27.28
C THR A 206 -10.45 6.19 -26.53
N LEU A 207 -10.34 6.14 -25.20
CA LEU A 207 -11.17 5.33 -24.32
C LEU A 207 -12.65 5.72 -24.45
N SER A 208 -12.94 7.02 -24.48
CA SER A 208 -14.28 7.55 -24.74
C SER A 208 -14.81 7.16 -26.12
N ALA A 209 -13.97 7.26 -27.18
CA ALA A 209 -14.35 6.90 -28.55
C ALA A 209 -14.71 5.41 -28.69
N ILE A 210 -14.04 4.52 -27.96
CA ILE A 210 -14.37 3.08 -27.93
C ILE A 210 -15.53 2.74 -26.98
N GLY A 211 -16.07 3.74 -26.27
CA GLY A 211 -17.21 3.62 -25.37
C GLY A 211 -16.85 3.09 -23.97
N ALA A 212 -15.60 3.23 -23.54
CA ALA A 212 -15.18 2.85 -22.20
C ALA A 212 -15.77 3.81 -21.16
N GLN A 213 -16.47 3.24 -20.19
CA GLN A 213 -17.01 3.91 -19.00
C GLN A 213 -16.28 3.45 -17.74
N THR A 214 -15.84 2.19 -17.72
CA THR A 214 -14.98 1.65 -16.67
C THR A 214 -13.85 0.85 -17.29
N ILE A 215 -12.67 0.92 -16.68
CA ILE A 215 -11.54 0.05 -16.96
C ILE A 215 -11.19 -0.68 -15.67
N SER A 216 -10.91 -1.97 -15.79
CA SER A 216 -10.51 -2.80 -14.66
C SER A 216 -9.20 -3.50 -14.95
N ILE A 217 -8.39 -3.67 -13.90
CA ILE A 217 -7.13 -4.41 -13.88
C ILE A 217 -7.22 -5.38 -12.71
N ALA A 218 -6.91 -6.65 -12.94
CA ALA A 218 -6.88 -7.67 -11.89
C ALA A 218 -5.63 -8.53 -12.03
N THR A 219 -4.81 -8.63 -10.99
CA THR A 219 -3.70 -9.58 -10.96
C THR A 219 -4.20 -10.97 -10.60
N ASN A 220 -3.57 -11.99 -11.16
CA ASN A 220 -3.78 -13.40 -10.88
C ASN A 220 -2.40 -14.08 -10.86
N PRO A 221 -2.27 -15.27 -10.27
CA PRO A 221 -1.00 -16.00 -10.20
C PRO A 221 -0.20 -16.12 -11.48
N ASN A 222 -0.90 -16.18 -12.61
CA ASN A 222 -0.30 -16.37 -13.91
C ASN A 222 -0.66 -15.27 -14.90
N GLY A 223 -1.09 -14.11 -14.42
CA GLY A 223 -1.43 -13.05 -15.34
C GLY A 223 -1.97 -11.76 -14.76
N ILE A 224 -2.19 -10.82 -15.67
CA ILE A 224 -2.97 -9.61 -15.44
C ILE A 224 -4.17 -9.67 -16.38
N GLY A 225 -5.35 -9.69 -15.78
CA GLY A 225 -6.64 -9.55 -16.44
C GLY A 225 -6.99 -8.09 -16.60
N LEU A 226 -7.59 -7.72 -17.73
CA LEU A 226 -8.30 -6.45 -17.87
C LEU A 226 -9.75 -6.67 -18.20
N GLY A 227 -10.53 -5.64 -17.93
CA GLY A 227 -11.88 -5.53 -18.44
C GLY A 227 -12.24 -4.09 -18.76
N MET A 228 -13.22 -3.96 -19.65
CA MET A 228 -13.84 -2.68 -19.98
C MET A 228 -15.35 -2.87 -19.87
N ASN A 229 -16.03 -2.00 -19.10
CA ASN A 229 -17.47 -2.06 -18.89
C ASN A 229 -17.96 -3.45 -18.41
N GLY A 230 -17.17 -4.09 -17.54
CA GLY A 230 -17.45 -5.44 -17.02
C GLY A 230 -17.23 -6.58 -18.01
N LYS A 231 -16.83 -6.30 -19.26
CA LYS A 231 -16.45 -7.31 -20.26
C LYS A 231 -14.94 -7.57 -20.19
N PRO A 232 -14.47 -8.83 -20.28
CA PRO A 232 -13.05 -9.12 -20.31
C PRO A 232 -12.40 -8.56 -21.57
N LEU A 233 -11.16 -8.10 -21.46
CA LEU A 233 -10.28 -7.76 -22.56
C LEU A 233 -9.16 -8.81 -22.68
N PRO A 234 -8.38 -8.85 -23.78
CA PRO A 234 -7.24 -9.74 -23.94
C PRO A 234 -6.05 -9.37 -23.09
N GLY A 235 -5.31 -10.43 -22.69
CA GLY A 235 -4.31 -10.96 -21.72
C GLY A 235 -2.92 -10.43 -21.44
N LEU A 236 -2.40 -10.61 -20.23
CA LEU A 236 -0.99 -10.82 -20.04
C LEU A 236 -0.91 -12.06 -19.21
N ALA A 237 -0.42 -13.12 -19.84
CA ALA A 237 -0.15 -14.36 -19.19
C ALA A 237 1.35 -14.45 -18.95
N TYR A 238 1.72 -14.98 -17.79
CA TYR A 238 3.09 -15.20 -17.41
C TYR A 238 3.21 -16.37 -16.42
N ASP A 239 4.44 -16.80 -16.26
CA ASP A 239 4.92 -17.68 -15.21
C ASP A 239 6.26 -17.15 -14.73
N SER A 240 6.78 -17.68 -13.62
CA SER A 240 8.03 -17.22 -13.03
C SER A 240 9.21 -17.33 -14.02
N ALA A 241 9.20 -18.34 -14.90
CA ALA A 241 10.24 -18.55 -15.90
C ALA A 241 10.23 -17.47 -17.00
N SER A 242 9.05 -17.12 -17.52
CA SER A 242 8.89 -16.07 -18.54
C SER A 242 9.18 -14.68 -17.97
N LEU A 243 8.78 -14.39 -16.73
CA LEU A 243 9.16 -13.14 -16.05
C LEU A 243 10.69 -13.04 -15.86
N GLY A 244 11.34 -14.14 -15.46
CA GLY A 244 12.80 -14.20 -15.34
C GLY A 244 13.52 -13.93 -16.68
N ARG A 245 12.98 -14.44 -17.79
CA ARG A 245 13.51 -14.15 -19.14
C ARG A 245 13.27 -12.70 -19.56
N THR A 246 12.11 -12.12 -19.23
CA THR A 246 11.86 -10.69 -19.44
C THR A 246 12.88 -9.83 -18.71
N MET A 247 13.29 -10.20 -17.50
CA MET A 247 14.31 -9.43 -16.76
C MET A 247 15.64 -9.32 -17.52
N ALA A 248 16.05 -10.36 -18.24
CA ALA A 248 17.26 -10.32 -19.07
C ALA A 248 17.14 -9.32 -20.24
N LEU A 249 15.92 -8.94 -20.62
CA LEU A 249 15.64 -7.95 -21.66
C LEU A 249 15.46 -6.53 -21.11
N VAL A 250 15.21 -6.34 -19.81
CA VAL A 250 14.87 -5.01 -19.27
C VAL A 250 16.07 -4.08 -19.25
N GLU A 251 17.23 -4.55 -18.78
CA GLU A 251 18.40 -3.68 -18.53
C GLU A 251 18.88 -2.93 -19.78
N PRO A 252 18.93 -3.55 -20.99
CA PRO A 252 19.38 -2.84 -22.18
C PRO A 252 18.39 -1.79 -22.70
N PHE A 253 17.13 -1.86 -22.28
CA PHE A 253 16.04 -1.02 -22.77
C PHE A 253 15.64 0.10 -21.80
N VAL A 254 15.99 -0.02 -20.52
CA VAL A 254 15.69 0.97 -19.49
C VAL A 254 16.97 1.68 -19.08
N SER A 255 17.08 2.96 -19.45
CA SER A 255 18.27 3.76 -19.15
C SER A 255 18.33 4.26 -17.71
N ASP A 256 17.21 4.26 -16.98
CA ASP A 256 17.14 4.68 -15.59
C ASP A 256 17.45 3.49 -14.64
N PRO A 257 18.58 3.51 -13.92
CA PRO A 257 18.94 2.45 -13.00
C PRO A 257 17.94 2.28 -11.85
N ALA A 258 17.27 3.35 -11.42
CA ALA A 258 16.27 3.29 -10.35
C ALA A 258 15.04 2.51 -10.82
N LEU A 259 14.57 2.78 -12.03
CA LEU A 259 13.47 2.04 -12.64
C LEU A 259 13.83 0.56 -12.86
N VAL A 260 15.05 0.26 -13.31
CA VAL A 260 15.53 -1.14 -13.41
C VAL A 260 15.47 -1.85 -12.06
N ALA A 261 15.91 -1.19 -10.98
CA ALA A 261 15.87 -1.74 -9.63
C ALA A 261 14.42 -1.99 -9.17
N GLN A 262 13.49 -1.07 -9.44
CA GLN A 262 12.08 -1.24 -9.13
C GLN A 262 11.47 -2.43 -9.89
N ILE A 263 11.75 -2.57 -11.19
CA ILE A 263 11.26 -3.69 -12.00
C ILE A 263 11.82 -5.01 -11.46
N LYS A 264 13.11 -5.06 -11.09
CA LYS A 264 13.75 -6.23 -10.48
C LYS A 264 13.09 -6.68 -9.18
N ASP A 265 12.66 -5.72 -8.35
CA ASP A 265 11.97 -6.01 -7.09
C ASP A 265 10.50 -6.42 -7.31
N LEU A 266 9.83 -5.81 -8.30
CA LEU A 266 8.41 -6.03 -8.56
C LEU A 266 8.12 -7.34 -9.30
N LEU A 267 8.87 -7.67 -10.35
CA LEU A 267 8.55 -8.81 -11.23
C LEU A 267 8.41 -10.14 -10.46
N PRO A 268 9.34 -10.51 -9.55
CA PRO A 268 9.22 -11.75 -8.78
C PRO A 268 8.00 -11.80 -7.85
N LYS A 269 7.42 -10.64 -7.51
CA LYS A 269 6.24 -10.55 -6.64
C LYS A 269 4.94 -10.72 -7.42
N LEU A 270 4.92 -10.52 -8.75
CA LEU A 270 3.69 -10.56 -9.54
C LEU A 270 2.87 -11.86 -9.39
N PRO A 271 3.46 -13.07 -9.33
CA PRO A 271 2.67 -14.28 -9.11
C PRO A 271 1.86 -14.24 -7.81
N GLY A 272 2.39 -13.68 -6.73
CA GLY A 272 1.65 -13.56 -5.47
C GLY A 272 0.74 -12.32 -5.36
N ALA A 273 0.62 -11.51 -6.41
CA ALA A 273 -0.11 -10.25 -6.33
C ALA A 273 -1.63 -10.49 -6.37
N ASP A 274 -2.35 -9.88 -5.43
CA ASP A 274 -3.81 -9.87 -5.35
C ASP A 274 -4.31 -8.41 -5.36
N VAL A 275 -4.42 -7.87 -6.57
CA VAL A 275 -4.76 -6.47 -6.82
C VAL A 275 -5.87 -6.41 -7.83
N ARG A 276 -7.00 -5.84 -7.45
CA ARG A 276 -8.10 -5.46 -8.31
C ARG A 276 -8.23 -3.95 -8.29
N ILE A 277 -8.27 -3.33 -9.46
CA ILE A 277 -8.44 -1.90 -9.66
C ILE A 277 -9.59 -1.73 -10.63
N VAL A 278 -10.57 -0.89 -10.30
CA VAL A 278 -11.64 -0.48 -11.20
C VAL A 278 -11.71 1.04 -11.21
N ALA A 279 -11.40 1.63 -12.36
CA ALA A 279 -11.46 3.07 -12.56
C ALA A 279 -12.70 3.42 -13.40
N ALA A 280 -13.54 4.31 -12.87
CA ALA A 280 -14.60 4.97 -13.63
C ALA A 280 -14.01 6.09 -14.48
N LEU A 281 -14.47 6.20 -15.73
CA LEU A 281 -14.08 7.24 -16.68
C LEU A 281 -15.24 8.23 -16.83
N ASN A 282 -14.99 9.51 -16.57
CA ASN A 282 -15.94 10.60 -16.74
C ASN A 282 -17.27 10.39 -15.96
N GLY A 283 -17.18 9.84 -14.75
CA GLY A 283 -18.35 9.53 -13.92
C GLY A 283 -17.98 9.29 -12.46
N PRO A 284 -18.98 9.07 -11.57
CA PRO A 284 -18.71 8.70 -10.19
C PRO A 284 -17.96 7.37 -10.13
N ALA A 285 -17.23 7.15 -9.03
CA ALA A 285 -16.49 5.91 -8.79
C ALA A 285 -17.37 4.67 -8.97
N ALA A 286 -16.77 3.59 -9.48
CA ALA A 286 -17.49 2.35 -9.81
C ALA A 286 -17.89 1.54 -8.56
N GLY A 287 -17.29 1.83 -7.42
CA GLY A 287 -17.56 1.21 -6.13
C GLY A 287 -16.84 1.94 -5.01
N LYS A 288 -16.62 1.24 -3.89
CA LYS A 288 -15.77 1.70 -2.80
C LYS A 288 -14.45 0.96 -2.81
N THR A 289 -13.39 1.63 -2.40
CA THR A 289 -12.11 0.96 -2.14
C THR A 289 -12.19 0.10 -0.88
N ALA A 290 -11.70 -1.12 -0.97
CA ALA A 290 -11.40 -1.99 0.17
C ALA A 290 -9.92 -2.36 0.10
N LEU A 291 -9.12 -1.88 1.05
CA LEU A 291 -7.73 -2.29 1.18
C LEU A 291 -7.62 -3.34 2.28
N GLY A 292 -6.83 -4.38 2.04
CA GLY A 292 -6.37 -5.27 3.09
C GLY A 292 -5.47 -4.54 4.10
N LYS A 293 -5.00 -5.29 5.09
CA LYS A 293 -4.04 -4.78 6.08
C LYS A 293 -2.78 -4.29 5.37
N LEU A 294 -2.43 -3.00 5.50
CA LEU A 294 -1.24 -2.42 4.86
C LEU A 294 0.02 -2.77 5.66
N PRO A 295 0.97 -3.57 5.11
CA PRO A 295 2.18 -3.96 5.79
C PRO A 295 3.28 -2.93 5.55
N PHE A 296 3.23 -1.85 6.31
CA PHE A 296 4.34 -0.92 6.39
C PHE A 296 5.54 -1.60 7.05
N THR A 297 6.73 -1.17 6.67
CA THR A 297 8.01 -1.59 7.22
C THR A 297 8.79 -0.35 7.62
N LEU A 298 9.62 -0.45 8.64
CA LEU A 298 10.56 0.60 9.01
C LEU A 298 11.96 -0.02 8.92
N ASN A 299 12.87 0.62 8.22
CA ASN A 299 14.27 0.17 8.22
C ASN A 299 15.07 0.80 9.38
N GLU A 300 16.32 0.37 9.56
CA GLU A 300 17.20 0.90 10.63
C GLU A 300 17.46 2.41 10.52
N GLN A 301 17.27 2.98 9.33
CA GLN A 301 17.41 4.41 9.07
C GLN A 301 16.12 5.19 9.37
N GLY A 302 15.07 4.51 9.84
CA GLY A 302 13.77 5.10 10.12
C GLY A 302 12.97 5.46 8.89
N GLN A 303 13.26 4.84 7.74
CA GLN A 303 12.50 5.01 6.51
C GLN A 303 11.32 4.05 6.49
N LEU A 304 10.13 4.60 6.27
CA LEU A 304 8.90 3.87 6.05
C LEU A 304 8.93 3.26 4.67
N GLY A 305 8.82 1.94 4.60
CA GLY A 305 8.61 1.19 3.38
C GLY A 305 7.21 0.57 3.32
N LEU A 306 6.70 0.32 2.13
CA LEU A 306 5.44 -0.38 1.91
C LEU A 306 5.63 -1.35 0.74
N TYR A 307 5.36 -2.64 0.93
CA TYR A 307 5.62 -3.71 -0.07
C TYR A 307 7.06 -3.73 -0.66
N GLY A 308 8.04 -3.25 0.10
CA GLY A 308 9.45 -3.15 -0.32
C GLY A 308 9.86 -1.81 -0.95
N PHE A 309 8.93 -0.87 -1.12
CA PHE A 309 9.22 0.48 -1.61
C PHE A 309 9.45 1.44 -0.45
N ASN A 310 10.59 2.12 -0.41
CA ASN A 310 10.84 3.20 0.55
C ASN A 310 10.03 4.44 0.16
N LEU A 311 9.21 4.94 1.09
CA LEU A 311 8.32 6.08 0.88
C LEU A 311 8.94 7.37 1.39
N LEU A 312 9.20 7.43 2.70
CA LEU A 312 9.70 8.62 3.38
C LEU A 312 10.41 8.27 4.68
N THR A 313 11.24 9.19 5.18
CA THR A 313 11.84 9.04 6.51
C THR A 313 10.83 9.46 7.56
N LEU A 314 10.42 8.54 8.41
CA LEU A 314 9.34 8.73 9.37
C LEU A 314 9.84 9.00 10.79
N LEU A 315 10.87 8.26 11.21
CA LEU A 315 11.43 8.31 12.56
C LEU A 315 12.94 8.58 12.52
N PRO A 316 13.50 9.31 13.50
CA PRO A 316 14.96 9.39 13.66
C PRO A 316 15.55 8.01 13.98
N PRO A 317 16.76 7.66 13.50
CA PRO A 317 17.40 6.37 13.78
C PRO A 317 17.54 6.05 15.28
N ALA A 318 17.77 7.06 16.12
CA ALA A 318 17.83 6.88 17.57
C ALA A 318 16.52 6.36 18.16
N MET A 319 15.37 6.81 17.64
CA MET A 319 14.06 6.36 18.06
C MET A 319 13.80 4.92 17.60
N VAL A 320 14.25 4.56 16.39
CA VAL A 320 14.22 3.17 15.92
C VAL A 320 14.99 2.26 16.89
N GLY A 321 16.19 2.69 17.29
CA GLY A 321 16.99 1.97 18.30
C GLY A 321 16.28 1.81 19.64
N GLN A 322 15.57 2.84 20.12
CA GLN A 322 14.79 2.76 21.36
C GLN A 322 13.60 1.80 21.23
N LEU A 323 12.91 1.77 20.08
CA LEU A 323 11.83 0.82 19.83
C LEU A 323 12.36 -0.63 19.72
N GLN A 324 13.55 -0.81 19.15
CA GLN A 324 14.26 -2.10 19.14
C GLN A 324 14.69 -2.55 20.53
N GLU A 325 15.18 -1.64 21.37
CA GLU A 325 15.46 -1.90 22.79
C GLU A 325 14.18 -2.27 23.56
N ALA A 326 13.04 -1.68 23.19
CA ALA A 326 11.72 -2.06 23.67
C ALA A 326 11.24 -3.40 23.09
N ASN A 327 12.04 -4.11 22.28
CA ASN A 327 11.63 -5.32 21.54
C ASN A 327 10.30 -5.13 20.77
N LEU A 328 10.02 -3.93 20.27
CA LEU A 328 8.86 -3.69 19.42
C LEU A 328 9.21 -4.13 18.00
N GLN A 329 8.53 -5.16 17.51
CA GLN A 329 8.71 -5.71 16.17
C GLN A 329 7.53 -5.39 15.25
N GLN A 330 6.34 -5.22 15.81
CA GLN A 330 5.13 -4.89 15.05
C GLN A 330 4.24 -3.93 15.84
N LEU A 331 3.77 -2.87 15.18
CA LEU A 331 2.74 -1.96 15.68
C LEU A 331 1.53 -2.03 14.73
N ASP A 332 0.42 -2.54 15.23
CA ASP A 332 -0.85 -2.62 14.51
C ASP A 332 -1.74 -1.42 14.87
N VAL A 333 -2.37 -0.85 13.86
CA VAL A 333 -3.31 0.26 13.99
C VAL A 333 -4.59 -0.13 13.25
N LYS A 334 -5.72 -0.03 13.93
CA LYS A 334 -7.05 -0.26 13.34
C LYS A 334 -8.00 0.82 13.79
N VAL A 335 -8.63 1.50 12.83
CA VAL A 335 -9.69 2.47 13.12
C VAL A 335 -11.02 1.74 13.10
N MET A 336 -11.77 1.83 14.21
CA MET A 336 -13.10 1.22 14.33
C MET A 336 -14.17 2.31 14.33
N GLY A 337 -14.92 2.39 13.23
CA GLY A 337 -15.94 3.43 13.04
C GLY A 337 -15.33 4.83 12.95
N VAL A 338 -16.08 5.84 13.38
CA VAL A 338 -15.66 7.25 13.30
C VAL A 338 -14.89 7.74 14.53
N ASP A 339 -14.88 6.97 15.62
CA ASP A 339 -14.56 7.50 16.95
C ASP A 339 -13.52 6.69 17.76
N GLN A 340 -12.86 5.67 17.21
CA GLN A 340 -11.90 4.86 17.98
C GLN A 340 -10.68 4.41 17.16
N ILE A 341 -9.48 4.58 17.75
CA ILE A 341 -8.24 3.95 17.27
C ILE A 341 -7.88 2.82 18.23
N LEU A 342 -7.85 1.60 17.69
CA LEU A 342 -7.22 0.46 18.32
C LEU A 342 -5.75 0.41 17.93
N LEU A 343 -4.90 0.19 18.92
CA LEU A 343 -3.47 0.02 18.75
C LEU A 343 -3.08 -1.34 19.35
N ALA A 344 -2.10 -2.01 18.76
CA ALA A 344 -1.51 -3.20 19.37
C ALA A 344 -0.01 -3.26 19.08
N ALA A 345 0.77 -3.77 20.02
CA ALA A 345 2.20 -3.97 19.89
C ALA A 345 2.52 -5.45 20.02
N ASN A 346 3.21 -6.02 19.03
CA ASN A 346 3.60 -7.44 19.00
C ASN A 346 2.43 -8.41 19.27
N GLY A 347 1.21 -8.05 18.87
CA GLY A 347 0.02 -8.87 19.10
C GLY A 347 -0.73 -8.63 20.41
N VAL A 348 -0.22 -7.73 21.27
CA VAL A 348 -0.89 -7.33 22.52
C VAL A 348 -1.57 -5.98 22.32
N THR A 349 -2.85 -5.89 22.64
CA THR A 349 -3.62 -4.64 22.55
C THR A 349 -3.03 -3.57 23.46
N LEU A 350 -2.98 -2.33 22.99
CA LEU A 350 -2.67 -1.14 23.76
C LEU A 350 -3.99 -0.44 24.12
N PRO A 351 -3.99 0.50 25.09
CA PRO A 351 -5.17 1.28 25.42
C PRO A 351 -5.80 1.92 24.19
N THR A 352 -7.10 1.70 24.01
CA THR A 352 -7.88 2.27 22.91
C THR A 352 -8.10 3.74 23.16
N VAL A 353 -7.81 4.58 22.16
CA VAL A 353 -8.05 6.02 22.23
C VAL A 353 -9.36 6.33 21.52
N ALA A 354 -10.30 6.96 22.23
CA ALA A 354 -11.48 7.52 21.59
C ALA A 354 -11.08 8.80 20.83
N LEU A 355 -11.45 8.86 19.55
CA LEU A 355 -11.33 10.04 18.71
C LEU A 355 -12.62 10.85 18.78
N ASN A 356 -12.48 12.09 19.22
CA ASN A 356 -13.45 13.16 19.08
C ASN A 356 -12.76 14.45 18.59
N ASP A 357 -13.55 15.47 18.27
CA ASP A 357 -13.06 16.75 17.72
C ASP A 357 -12.06 17.48 18.65
N ALA A 358 -12.08 17.20 19.95
CA ALA A 358 -11.14 17.76 20.93
C ALA A 358 -9.83 16.94 21.04
N THR A 359 -9.90 15.62 20.89
CA THR A 359 -8.76 14.70 21.03
C THR A 359 -7.81 14.76 19.84
N VAL A 360 -8.33 14.90 18.60
CA VAL A 360 -7.51 14.85 17.39
C VAL A 360 -6.48 15.99 17.35
N PRO A 361 -6.84 17.26 17.65
CA PRO A 361 -5.85 18.34 17.75
C PRO A 361 -4.81 18.10 18.85
N ALA A 362 -5.23 17.60 20.02
CA ALA A 362 -4.34 17.35 21.15
C ALA A 362 -3.31 16.26 20.84
N VAL A 363 -3.75 15.13 20.26
CA VAL A 363 -2.87 14.05 19.79
C VAL A 363 -1.96 14.54 18.67
N SER A 364 -2.49 15.31 17.72
CA SER A 364 -1.70 15.85 16.60
C SER A 364 -0.60 16.79 17.06
N GLN A 365 -0.87 17.63 18.08
CA GLN A 365 0.13 18.53 18.66
C GLN A 365 1.20 17.75 19.43
N LEU A 366 0.81 16.73 20.20
CA LEU A 366 1.74 15.87 20.94
C LEU A 366 2.67 15.12 19.98
N VAL A 367 2.10 14.41 19.00
CA VAL A 367 2.88 13.65 18.00
C VAL A 367 3.73 14.58 17.15
N GLY A 368 3.20 15.74 16.73
CA GLY A 368 3.95 16.74 15.99
C GLY A 368 5.18 17.24 16.74
N SER A 369 5.07 17.44 18.07
CA SER A 369 6.20 17.85 18.91
C SER A 369 7.26 16.77 19.12
N LEU A 370 6.86 15.48 19.13
CA LEU A 370 7.76 14.35 19.40
C LEU A 370 8.44 13.82 18.14
N ALA A 371 7.71 13.73 17.03
CA ALA A 371 8.18 13.15 15.79
C ALA A 371 8.53 14.18 14.70
N GLY A 372 8.28 15.47 14.97
CA GLY A 372 8.47 16.55 13.99
C GLY A 372 7.43 16.55 12.87
N TRP A 373 6.32 15.84 13.05
CA TRP A 373 5.28 15.72 12.04
C TRP A 373 4.43 16.98 11.95
N GLN A 374 3.98 17.29 10.74
CA GLN A 374 3.01 18.35 10.54
C GLN A 374 1.63 17.88 11.06
N PRO A 375 0.94 18.66 11.91
CA PRO A 375 -0.38 18.27 12.44
C PRO A 375 -1.41 17.93 11.35
N THR A 376 -1.31 18.57 10.19
CA THR A 376 -2.18 18.34 9.03
C THR A 376 -2.02 16.93 8.42
N LEU A 377 -0.81 16.37 8.42
CA LEU A 377 -0.55 15.01 7.95
C LEU A 377 -1.30 13.98 8.83
N ILE A 378 -1.26 14.18 10.15
CA ILE A 378 -1.90 13.28 11.12
C ILE A 378 -3.41 13.30 10.95
N SER A 379 -4.03 14.49 10.88
CA SER A 379 -5.48 14.60 10.67
C SER A 379 -5.90 13.92 9.39
N THR A 380 -5.16 14.10 8.28
CA THR A 380 -5.57 13.48 7.02
C THR A 380 -5.36 11.98 6.99
N ILE A 381 -4.31 11.45 7.64
CA ILE A 381 -4.16 9.99 7.80
C ILE A 381 -5.34 9.44 8.61
N VAL A 382 -5.72 10.11 9.71
CA VAL A 382 -6.87 9.69 10.53
C VAL A 382 -8.16 9.74 9.72
N ASP A 383 -8.41 10.81 8.97
CA ASP A 383 -9.60 10.94 8.11
C ASP A 383 -9.62 9.88 7.02
N LEU A 384 -8.48 9.61 6.38
CA LEU A 384 -8.35 8.54 5.38
C LEU A 384 -8.66 7.17 6.00
N LEU A 385 -8.11 6.87 7.18
CA LEU A 385 -8.36 5.61 7.88
C LEU A 385 -9.84 5.46 8.29
N LYS A 386 -10.50 6.56 8.69
CA LYS A 386 -11.94 6.59 9.01
C LYS A 386 -12.79 6.28 7.78
N ASP A 387 -12.49 6.90 6.65
CA ASP A 387 -13.30 6.77 5.43
C ASP A 387 -13.08 5.42 4.73
N THR A 388 -11.88 4.85 4.85
CA THR A 388 -11.49 3.61 4.15
C THR A 388 -11.60 2.34 5.01
N GLY A 389 -11.72 2.47 6.34
CA GLY A 389 -11.79 1.33 7.26
C GLY A 389 -10.51 0.50 7.31
N VAL A 390 -9.38 1.09 6.91
CA VAL A 390 -8.11 0.39 6.68
C VAL A 390 -7.43 0.05 8.00
N SER A 391 -6.91 -1.16 8.08
CA SER A 391 -5.98 -1.57 9.13
C SER A 391 -4.55 -1.45 8.60
N ALA A 392 -3.63 -0.97 9.42
CA ALA A 392 -2.22 -0.84 9.09
C ALA A 392 -1.38 -1.63 10.08
N SER A 393 -0.26 -2.18 9.62
CA SER A 393 0.78 -2.75 10.47
C SER A 393 2.10 -2.16 10.08
N LEU A 394 2.81 -1.61 11.06
CA LEU A 394 4.17 -1.15 10.93
C LEU A 394 5.10 -2.23 11.49
N ASN A 395 5.87 -2.87 10.63
CA ASN A 395 6.90 -3.83 11.01
C ASN A 395 8.22 -3.10 11.23
N LEU A 396 8.85 -3.32 12.38
CA LEU A 396 10.11 -2.70 12.77
C LEU A 396 11.29 -3.67 12.52
N PRO A 397 12.52 -3.15 12.38
CA PRO A 397 13.67 -4.01 12.19
C PRO A 397 13.95 -4.78 13.48
N VAL A 398 14.09 -6.11 13.39
CA VAL A 398 14.36 -6.95 14.56
C VAL A 398 15.79 -6.73 15.07
N THR A 399 15.95 -6.69 16.40
CA THR A 399 17.28 -6.68 17.02
C THR A 399 18.02 -7.96 16.67
N ALA A 400 19.29 -7.86 16.30
CA ALA A 400 20.11 -9.02 15.93
C ALA A 400 20.07 -10.11 17.02
N GLY A 401 19.59 -11.30 16.68
CA GLY A 401 19.45 -12.44 17.59
C GLY A 401 18.09 -12.56 18.31
N ALA A 402 17.14 -11.63 18.08
CA ALA A 402 15.77 -11.78 18.55
C ALA A 402 14.97 -12.72 17.63
N GLU A 403 14.13 -13.58 18.21
CA GLU A 403 13.16 -14.36 17.44
C GLU A 403 12.02 -13.47 16.94
N ALA A 404 11.58 -13.70 15.71
CA ALA A 404 10.45 -12.98 15.13
C ALA A 404 9.17 -13.35 15.89
N VAL A 405 8.41 -12.35 16.36
CA VAL A 405 7.12 -12.58 16.99
C VAL A 405 6.09 -12.92 15.90
N ALA A 406 5.49 -14.11 15.99
CA ALA A 406 4.34 -14.46 15.16
C ALA A 406 3.09 -13.80 15.76
N VAL A 407 2.52 -12.82 15.04
CA VAL A 407 1.38 -12.04 15.52
C VAL A 407 0.11 -12.46 14.78
N GLY A 408 -0.91 -12.88 15.53
CA GLY A 408 -2.28 -13.10 15.02
C GLY A 408 -3.03 -11.79 14.79
N ASP A 409 -4.36 -11.80 14.64
CA ASP A 409 -5.15 -10.55 14.71
C ASP A 409 -5.30 -10.14 16.19
N PRO A 410 -4.61 -9.09 16.66
CA PRO A 410 -4.67 -8.70 18.07
C PRO A 410 -6.03 -8.14 18.47
N PHE A 411 -6.88 -7.80 17.50
CA PHE A 411 -8.16 -7.14 17.75
C PHE A 411 -9.34 -8.11 17.72
N ALA A 412 -9.10 -9.42 17.60
CA ALA A 412 -10.15 -10.43 17.52
C ALA A 412 -11.04 -10.47 18.79
N ASP A 413 -10.42 -10.29 19.96
CA ASP A 413 -11.09 -10.42 21.26
C ASP A 413 -11.49 -9.05 21.87
N GLY A 414 -11.05 -7.94 21.28
CA GLY A 414 -11.24 -6.58 21.80
C GLY A 414 -10.59 -6.34 23.17
N ILE A 415 -10.68 -5.11 23.69
CA ILE A 415 -10.35 -4.85 25.11
C ILE A 415 -11.53 -5.30 25.95
N GLN A 416 -11.31 -6.29 26.81
CA GLN A 416 -12.35 -6.77 27.72
C GLN A 416 -12.39 -5.88 28.95
N ALA A 417 -13.60 -5.57 29.42
CA ALA A 417 -13.75 -4.91 30.71
C ALA A 417 -13.09 -5.78 31.80
N PRO A 418 -12.33 -5.18 32.72
CA PRO A 418 -11.61 -5.94 33.74
C PRO A 418 -12.59 -6.77 34.56
N ASN A 419 -12.33 -8.08 34.63
CA ASN A 419 -13.09 -8.97 35.51
C ASN A 419 -12.61 -8.78 36.95
N LEU A 420 -13.38 -8.03 37.73
CA LEU A 420 -13.03 -7.70 39.12
C LEU A 420 -13.34 -8.84 40.10
N GLY A 421 -14.01 -9.92 39.68
CA GLY A 421 -14.44 -10.98 40.60
C GLY A 421 -15.17 -10.43 41.84
N ASP A 422 -14.79 -10.89 43.03
CA ASP A 422 -15.31 -10.40 44.33
C ASP A 422 -14.53 -9.19 44.89
N PHE A 423 -13.61 -8.59 44.10
CA PHE A 423 -12.78 -7.49 44.56
C PHE A 423 -13.57 -6.18 44.65
N ALA A 424 -13.59 -5.56 45.83
CA ALA A 424 -14.14 -4.22 46.00
C ALA A 424 -13.12 -3.18 45.53
N PRO A 425 -13.40 -2.41 44.46
CA PRO A 425 -12.42 -1.49 43.91
C PRO A 425 -12.15 -0.30 44.84
N PRO A 426 -10.93 0.25 44.83
CA PRO A 426 -10.64 1.47 45.56
C PRO A 426 -11.44 2.63 44.95
N VAL A 427 -12.10 3.41 45.83
CA VAL A 427 -12.84 4.63 45.47
C VAL A 427 -12.10 5.84 46.00
N LEU A 428 -11.74 6.78 45.12
CA LEU A 428 -11.08 8.03 45.48
C LEU A 428 -11.71 9.20 44.74
N HIS A 429 -12.53 9.99 45.45
CA HIS A 429 -13.10 11.22 44.90
C HIS A 429 -12.47 12.43 45.60
N MET A 430 -11.81 13.29 44.84
CA MET A 430 -11.04 14.42 45.35
C MET A 430 -11.28 15.67 44.50
N ASN A 431 -11.65 16.77 45.16
CA ASN A 431 -11.78 18.08 44.54
C ASN A 431 -10.64 18.98 45.03
N VAL A 432 -9.88 19.58 44.13
CA VAL A 432 -8.77 20.48 44.45
C VAL A 432 -9.00 21.82 43.79
N ALA A 433 -8.91 22.91 44.53
CA ALA A 433 -9.06 24.25 43.99
C ALA A 433 -7.76 25.04 44.14
N PHE A 434 -7.39 25.77 43.09
CA PHE A 434 -6.29 26.72 43.07
C PHE A 434 -6.80 28.14 42.85
N ASP A 435 -6.18 29.10 43.52
CA ASP A 435 -6.50 30.51 43.36
C ASP A 435 -5.89 31.10 42.07
N LYS A 436 -6.18 32.37 41.80
CA LYS A 436 -5.63 33.13 40.65
C LYS A 436 -4.10 33.31 40.67
N SER A 437 -3.46 33.00 41.80
CA SER A 437 -2.00 33.02 41.95
C SER A 437 -1.39 31.62 41.83
N ASN A 438 -2.17 30.62 41.40
CA ASN A 438 -1.80 29.20 41.31
C ASN A 438 -1.44 28.56 42.65
N LYS A 439 -1.96 29.10 43.77
CA LYS A 439 -1.78 28.53 45.10
C LYS A 439 -2.93 27.62 45.47
N LEU A 440 -2.62 26.51 46.13
CA LEU A 440 -3.63 25.59 46.65
C LEU A 440 -4.58 26.33 47.60
N LYS A 441 -5.86 26.40 47.22
CA LYS A 441 -6.95 26.98 48.01
C LYS A 441 -7.61 25.94 48.91
N SER A 442 -7.93 24.76 48.36
CA SER A 442 -8.56 23.66 49.11
C SER A 442 -8.35 22.28 48.49
N VAL A 443 -8.46 21.23 49.32
CA VAL A 443 -8.59 19.82 48.93
C VAL A 443 -9.81 19.24 49.66
N GLY A 444 -10.88 18.98 48.92
CA GLY A 444 -12.17 18.58 49.48
C GLY A 444 -12.70 19.64 50.45
N PRO A 445 -13.04 19.27 51.71
CA PRO A 445 -13.48 20.23 52.72
C PRO A 445 -12.34 21.00 53.41
N LEU A 446 -11.07 20.62 53.18
CA LEU A 446 -9.92 21.19 53.88
C LEU A 446 -9.34 22.36 53.10
N THR A 447 -9.02 23.47 53.78
CA THR A 447 -8.34 24.61 53.17
C THR A 447 -6.83 24.37 53.11
N GLY A 448 -6.12 25.12 52.24
CA GLY A 448 -4.65 25.08 52.19
C GLY A 448 -3.98 25.39 53.54
N GLN A 449 -4.63 26.18 54.41
CA GLN A 449 -4.16 26.46 55.77
C GLN A 449 -4.31 25.24 56.70
N ASP A 450 -5.40 24.48 56.57
CA ASP A 450 -5.65 23.28 57.38
C ASP A 450 -4.67 22.14 57.05
N LEU A 451 -4.18 22.11 55.81
CA LEU A 451 -3.25 21.08 55.33
C LEU A 451 -1.78 21.36 55.70
N GLY A 452 -1.46 22.59 56.13
CA GLY A 452 -0.10 22.97 56.51
C GLY A 452 0.94 22.88 55.38
N VAL A 453 0.50 22.69 54.13
CA VAL A 453 1.36 22.56 52.94
C VAL A 453 1.05 23.66 51.95
N ALA A 454 2.10 24.36 51.50
CA ALA A 454 2.02 25.29 50.38
C ALA A 454 2.39 24.52 49.11
N VAL A 455 1.40 24.22 48.29
CA VAL A 455 1.59 23.58 46.99
C VAL A 455 1.20 24.58 45.92
N ASP A 456 2.15 24.90 45.05
CA ASP A 456 1.93 25.75 43.88
C ASP A 456 1.78 24.86 42.65
N LEU A 457 0.88 25.24 41.73
CA LEU A 457 0.78 24.55 40.45
C LEU A 457 2.07 24.81 39.64
N PRO A 458 2.71 23.79 39.04
CA PRO A 458 3.89 24.00 38.21
C PRO A 458 3.60 24.96 37.05
N ALA A 459 4.47 25.94 36.81
CA ALA A 459 4.28 26.97 35.78
C ALA A 459 4.10 26.40 34.36
N SER A 460 4.75 25.27 34.06
CA SER A 460 4.57 24.53 32.81
C SER A 460 3.14 24.02 32.65
N LEU A 461 2.57 23.41 33.71
CA LEU A 461 1.20 22.93 33.71
C LEU A 461 0.21 24.10 33.60
N THR A 462 0.42 25.20 34.32
CA THR A 462 -0.44 26.40 34.21
C THR A 462 -0.42 26.96 32.79
N SER A 463 0.75 27.02 32.15
CA SER A 463 0.88 27.52 30.77
C SER A 463 0.14 26.62 29.77
N MET A 464 0.28 25.29 29.90
CA MET A 464 -0.46 24.33 29.07
C MET A 464 -1.97 24.48 29.25
N LEU A 465 -2.46 24.51 30.50
CA LEU A 465 -3.89 24.63 30.81
C LEU A 465 -4.48 25.96 30.33
N THR A 466 -3.71 27.05 30.43
CA THR A 466 -4.11 28.36 29.89
C THR A 466 -4.15 28.35 28.36
N GLN A 467 -3.18 27.69 27.70
CA GLN A 467 -3.13 27.59 26.24
C GLN A 467 -4.35 26.85 25.67
N VAL A 468 -4.84 25.83 26.39
CA VAL A 468 -6.05 25.08 26.00
C VAL A 468 -7.35 25.68 26.56
N GLY A 469 -7.29 26.82 27.25
CA GLY A 469 -8.48 27.50 27.81
C GLY A 469 -9.19 26.73 28.93
N ALA A 470 -8.49 25.82 29.62
CA ALA A 470 -9.06 25.02 30.70
C ALA A 470 -9.13 25.83 32.00
N ASN A 471 -10.34 25.98 32.55
CA ASN A 471 -10.61 26.51 33.89
C ASN A 471 -10.91 25.38 34.89
N GLN A 472 -11.20 24.18 34.39
CA GLN A 472 -11.42 22.97 35.16
C GLN A 472 -10.75 21.79 34.44
N VAL A 473 -10.08 20.94 35.19
CA VAL A 473 -9.49 19.68 34.70
C VAL A 473 -10.01 18.55 35.57
N GLN A 474 -10.62 17.53 34.98
CA GLN A 474 -11.14 16.39 35.72
C GLN A 474 -10.54 15.11 35.16
N ALA A 475 -9.87 14.32 35.99
CA ALA A 475 -9.45 12.98 35.66
C ALA A 475 -10.44 11.99 36.28
N VAL A 476 -11.17 11.27 35.45
CA VAL A 476 -12.17 10.28 35.83
C VAL A 476 -11.68 8.92 35.39
N ASN A 477 -11.51 8.03 36.34
CA ASN A 477 -11.29 6.62 36.12
C ASN A 477 -12.53 5.85 36.54
N THR A 478 -13.13 5.14 35.61
CA THR A 478 -14.18 4.15 35.88
C THR A 478 -13.64 2.78 35.47
N PRO A 479 -14.30 1.67 35.87
CA PRO A 479 -13.79 0.36 35.53
C PRO A 479 -13.53 0.17 34.02
N GLY A 480 -12.27 -0.07 33.66
CA GLY A 480 -11.79 -0.23 32.29
C GLY A 480 -11.73 1.04 31.43
N GLN A 481 -11.95 2.23 32.01
CA GLN A 481 -11.99 3.49 31.27
C GLN A 481 -11.33 4.63 32.03
N PHE A 482 -10.60 5.48 31.31
CA PHE A 482 -10.05 6.72 31.83
C PHE A 482 -10.49 7.87 30.93
N ALA A 483 -11.00 8.94 31.52
CA ALA A 483 -11.36 10.17 30.83
C ALA A 483 -10.68 11.37 31.50
N LEU A 484 -10.01 12.19 30.70
CA LEU A 484 -9.59 13.53 31.07
C LEU A 484 -10.58 14.52 30.49
N LEU A 485 -11.30 15.24 31.34
CA LEU A 485 -12.23 16.28 30.95
C LEU A 485 -11.63 17.66 31.19
N LEU A 486 -11.76 18.55 30.21
CA LEU A 486 -11.41 19.96 30.33
C LEU A 486 -12.72 20.75 30.26
N ASN A 487 -13.00 21.57 31.28
CA ASN A 487 -14.27 22.31 31.38
C ASN A 487 -15.53 21.41 31.24
N GLN A 488 -15.46 20.17 31.75
CA GLN A 488 -16.50 19.14 31.66
C GLN A 488 -16.70 18.51 30.27
N GLU A 489 -15.85 18.84 29.29
CA GLU A 489 -15.82 18.21 27.98
C GLU A 489 -14.68 17.19 27.91
N SER A 490 -14.94 16.00 27.35
CA SER A 490 -13.93 14.93 27.26
C SER A 490 -12.81 15.30 26.30
N ALA A 491 -11.63 15.61 26.83
CA ALA A 491 -10.43 15.94 26.07
C ALA A 491 -9.61 14.70 25.68
N VAL A 492 -9.61 13.67 26.51
CA VAL A 492 -9.02 12.35 26.23
C VAL A 492 -9.91 11.29 26.86
N ALA A 493 -10.26 10.25 26.11
CA ALA A 493 -10.89 9.06 26.68
C ALA A 493 -10.14 7.80 26.21
N LEU A 494 -9.81 6.94 27.17
CA LEU A 494 -9.06 5.72 26.99
C LEU A 494 -9.89 4.54 27.50
N GLN A 495 -9.87 3.43 26.77
CA GLN A 495 -10.30 2.13 27.29
C GLN A 495 -9.05 1.27 27.46
N TYR A 496 -8.96 0.57 28.58
CA TYR A 496 -7.77 -0.21 28.91
C TYR A 496 -8.10 -1.37 29.85
N ASP A 497 -7.19 -2.33 29.89
CA ASP A 497 -7.15 -3.46 30.82
C ASP A 497 -5.75 -3.55 31.44
N VAL A 498 -5.49 -4.57 32.27
CA VAL A 498 -4.17 -4.74 32.92
C VAL A 498 -3.08 -5.00 31.87
N ASP A 499 -3.34 -5.88 30.91
CA ASP A 499 -2.34 -6.34 29.94
C ASP A 499 -1.90 -5.20 29.02
N SER A 500 -2.85 -4.39 28.55
CA SER A 500 -2.57 -3.20 27.74
C SER A 500 -1.78 -2.13 28.48
N LEU A 501 -2.02 -1.91 29.78
CA LEU A 501 -1.22 -0.99 30.58
C LEU A 501 0.20 -1.51 30.84
N VAL A 502 0.34 -2.81 31.11
CA VAL A 502 1.65 -3.46 31.25
C VAL A 502 2.45 -3.33 29.96
N GLU A 503 1.81 -3.55 28.82
CA GLU A 503 2.45 -3.42 27.51
C GLU A 503 2.88 -1.98 27.22
N VAL A 504 2.06 -0.98 27.55
CA VAL A 504 2.47 0.45 27.45
C VAL A 504 3.72 0.73 28.30
N LEU A 505 3.75 0.29 29.56
CA LEU A 505 4.93 0.50 30.40
C LEU A 505 6.18 -0.19 29.85
N ARG A 506 6.02 -1.39 29.29
CA ARG A 506 7.08 -2.14 28.62
C ARG A 506 7.65 -1.34 27.44
N LEU A 507 6.79 -0.76 26.60
CA LEU A 507 7.19 0.06 25.46
C LEU A 507 7.85 1.37 25.87
N LEU A 508 7.42 1.97 26.98
CA LEU A 508 7.98 3.22 27.49
C LEU A 508 9.32 3.05 28.20
N ALA A 509 9.68 1.84 28.65
CA ALA A 509 10.86 1.62 29.49
C ALA A 509 12.17 2.21 28.91
N PRO A 510 12.49 2.07 27.61
CA PRO A 510 13.71 2.68 27.05
C PRO A 510 13.70 4.21 27.03
N PHE A 511 12.52 4.83 27.02
CA PHE A 511 12.33 6.28 27.05
C PHE A 511 12.36 6.85 28.47
N MET A 512 12.25 6.00 29.49
CA MET A 512 12.21 6.37 30.92
C MET A 512 13.56 6.22 31.63
N LYS A 513 14.65 5.92 30.91
CA LYS A 513 16.00 5.88 31.47
C LYS A 513 16.35 7.21 32.17
N GLY A 514 16.90 7.14 33.37
CA GLY A 514 17.21 8.29 34.22
C GLY A 514 16.02 8.84 35.01
N THR A 515 14.87 8.18 35.00
CA THR A 515 13.70 8.54 35.83
C THR A 515 13.53 7.58 37.02
N LEU A 516 12.64 7.92 37.95
CA LEU A 516 12.28 7.04 39.08
C LEU A 516 11.71 5.68 38.63
N MET A 517 11.22 5.57 37.39
CA MET A 517 10.67 4.33 36.82
C MET A 517 11.75 3.31 36.45
N GLU A 518 13.03 3.72 36.41
CA GLU A 518 14.17 2.80 36.19
C GLU A 518 14.49 1.99 37.46
N ASP A 519 14.07 2.47 38.64
CA ASP A 519 14.29 1.76 39.89
C ASP A 519 13.47 0.45 39.92
N PRO A 520 14.11 -0.73 40.08
CA PRO A 520 13.41 -2.02 40.06
C PRO A 520 12.36 -2.16 41.15
N GLY A 521 12.54 -1.51 42.30
CA GLY A 521 11.60 -1.52 43.42
C GLY A 521 10.35 -0.69 43.12
N ILE A 522 10.52 0.52 42.56
CA ILE A 522 9.40 1.37 42.13
C ILE A 522 8.64 0.71 40.97
N ASN A 523 9.36 0.19 39.97
CA ASN A 523 8.74 -0.50 38.86
C ASN A 523 7.98 -1.76 39.32
N GLY A 524 8.58 -2.54 40.23
CA GLY A 524 7.93 -3.70 40.84
C GLY A 524 6.66 -3.33 41.61
N LEU A 525 6.70 -2.26 42.40
CA LEU A 525 5.51 -1.73 43.10
C LEU A 525 4.40 -1.35 42.11
N ILE A 526 4.74 -0.62 41.05
CA ILE A 526 3.77 -0.18 40.05
C ILE A 526 3.15 -1.38 39.32
N GLN A 527 3.97 -2.27 38.78
CA GLN A 527 3.47 -3.39 37.97
C GLN A 527 2.73 -4.45 38.80
N GLN A 528 3.17 -4.75 40.01
CA GLN A 528 2.63 -5.87 40.79
C GLN A 528 1.54 -5.46 41.78
N GLN A 529 1.54 -4.21 42.26
CA GLN A 529 0.61 -3.78 43.30
C GLN A 529 -0.36 -2.70 42.82
N ILE A 530 0.08 -1.78 41.96
CA ILE A 530 -0.76 -0.65 41.54
C ILE A 530 -1.57 -1.01 40.29
N LEU A 531 -0.91 -1.42 39.20
CA LEU A 531 -1.56 -1.69 37.92
C LEU A 531 -2.70 -2.70 37.98
N PRO A 532 -2.63 -3.82 38.74
CA PRO A 532 -3.75 -4.76 38.81
C PRO A 532 -5.02 -4.14 39.41
N LEU A 533 -4.89 -3.04 40.17
CA LEU A 533 -6.01 -2.36 40.84
C LEU A 533 -6.59 -1.23 39.98
N VAL A 534 -5.80 -0.64 39.09
CA VAL A 534 -6.18 0.55 38.31
C VAL A 534 -7.43 0.32 37.46
N PRO A 535 -7.54 -0.77 36.66
CA PRO A 535 -8.72 -1.01 35.85
C PRO A 535 -10.00 -1.20 36.64
N GLY A 536 -9.94 -1.57 37.92
CA GLY A 536 -11.13 -1.65 38.77
C GLY A 536 -11.49 -0.35 39.47
N SER A 537 -10.54 0.57 39.62
CA SER A 537 -10.68 1.73 40.50
C SER A 537 -11.71 2.76 40.03
N ASP A 538 -12.45 3.34 40.98
CA ASP A 538 -13.31 4.51 40.77
C ASP A 538 -12.57 5.74 41.32
N VAL A 539 -11.89 6.46 40.43
CA VAL A 539 -11.11 7.65 40.78
C VAL A 539 -11.72 8.86 40.10
N ASN A 540 -12.06 9.89 40.86
CA ASN A 540 -12.53 11.16 40.31
C ASN A 540 -11.73 12.29 40.95
N PHE A 541 -10.76 12.81 40.20
CA PHE A 541 -9.94 13.94 40.60
C PHE A 541 -10.37 15.18 39.82
N ASN A 542 -10.91 16.17 40.51
CA ASN A 542 -11.41 17.40 39.91
C ASN A 542 -10.58 18.60 40.37
N LEU A 543 -9.88 19.22 39.45
CA LEU A 543 -9.03 20.38 39.62
C LEU A 543 -9.74 21.63 39.12
N MET A 544 -10.02 22.59 40.01
CA MET A 544 -10.61 23.89 39.68
C MET A 544 -9.52 24.97 39.70
N LEU A 545 -9.42 25.73 38.61
CA LEU A 545 -8.42 26.78 38.44
C LEU A 545 -9.06 28.17 38.60
N ASN A 546 -8.26 29.16 39.00
CA ASN A 546 -8.65 30.57 39.07
C ASN A 546 -9.86 30.89 39.97
N GLN A 547 -10.04 30.09 41.04
CA GLN A 547 -11.12 30.23 42.03
C GLN A 547 -10.91 31.37 43.04
#